data_AF-A0ABD3TY84-F1
#
_entry.id   AF-A0ABD3TY84-F1
#
_cell.length_a   1.000
_cell.length_b   1.000
_cell.length_c   1.000
_cell.angle_alpha   90.00
_cell.angle_beta   90.00
_cell.angle_gamma   90.00
#
_symmetry.space_group_name_H-M   'P 1'
#
loop_
_entity.id
_entity.type
_entity.pdbx_description
1 polymer ?
#
loop_
_entity_poly.entity_id
_entity_poly.type
_entity_poly.pdbx_seq_one_letter_code
_entity_poly.pdbx_strand_id
1 'polypeptide(L)'
;DGLLQEMSRGMYLSKVKGGGVCYRRLFAIDCDKMQLFYTGSKKRFRKKNSFWPISAIQEVREGEKDYAQRLDNFDRYRLFCVRFGANQEVLYLLTDSYEDRDKWITGLRHLLNVEKYLQQKEQSNRYPFMSD
;
A
#
# COMPACT_ATOMS: atom_id res chain seq x y z
N ASP A 1 -12.65 9.42 -11.25
CA ASP A 1 -12.11 8.27 -10.49
C ASP A 1 -13.04 7.79 -9.39
N GLY A 2 -13.86 6.77 -9.66
CA GLY A 2 -14.69 6.14 -8.63
C GLY A 2 -13.88 5.23 -7.68
N LEU A 3 -12.81 4.60 -8.19
CA LEU A 3 -11.98 3.66 -7.44
C LEU A 3 -11.23 4.32 -6.27
N LEU A 4 -10.56 5.46 -6.52
CA LEU A 4 -9.84 6.17 -5.46
C LEU A 4 -10.81 6.69 -4.39
N GLN A 5 -12.00 7.16 -4.79
CA GLN A 5 -13.04 7.58 -3.85
C GLN A 5 -13.51 6.41 -2.96
N GLU A 6 -13.67 5.20 -3.52
CA GLU A 6 -13.97 3.98 -2.76
C GLU A 6 -12.84 3.66 -1.76
N MET A 7 -11.59 3.72 -2.21
CA MET A 7 -10.41 3.48 -1.36
C MET A 7 -10.25 4.53 -0.25
N SER A 8 -10.68 5.77 -0.46
CA SER A 8 -10.67 6.82 0.56
C SER A 8 -11.74 6.63 1.64
N ARG A 9 -12.89 6.02 1.30
CA ARG A 9 -13.88 5.61 2.32
C ARG A 9 -13.34 4.49 3.21
N GLY A 10 -12.42 3.70 2.65
CA GLY A 10 -11.70 2.65 3.34
C GLY A 10 -12.39 1.30 3.31
N MET A 11 -11.61 0.26 3.56
CA MET A 11 -12.02 -1.15 3.53
C MET A 11 -11.34 -1.91 4.66
N TYR A 12 -12.06 -2.87 5.24
CA TYR A 12 -11.45 -3.78 6.21
C TYR A 12 -10.55 -4.78 5.49
N LEU A 13 -9.25 -4.72 5.76
CA LEU A 13 -8.27 -5.69 5.28
C LEU A 13 -7.62 -6.40 6.48
N SER A 14 -7.14 -7.61 6.24
CA SER A 14 -6.39 -8.37 7.22
C SER A 14 -4.89 -8.14 7.03
N LYS A 15 -4.28 -7.41 7.95
CA LYS A 15 -2.82 -7.23 8.00
C LYS A 15 -2.16 -8.52 8.48
N VAL A 16 -1.46 -9.20 7.58
CA VAL A 16 -0.84 -10.50 7.87
C VAL A 16 0.57 -10.30 8.45
N LYS A 17 0.90 -11.11 9.46
CA LYS A 17 2.21 -11.15 10.13
C LYS A 17 2.73 -12.59 10.19
N GLY A 18 4.00 -12.73 10.58
CA GLY A 18 4.64 -14.05 10.69
C GLY A 18 3.88 -14.98 11.65
N GLY A 19 3.92 -16.28 11.36
CA GLY A 19 3.22 -17.31 12.13
C GLY A 19 1.70 -17.34 11.91
N GLY A 20 1.20 -16.81 10.78
CA GLY A 20 -0.23 -16.84 10.45
C GLY A 20 -1.09 -15.81 11.20
N VAL A 21 -0.49 -14.89 11.96
CA VAL A 21 -1.25 -13.91 12.75
C VAL A 21 -1.84 -12.84 11.84
N CYS A 22 -3.17 -12.68 11.89
CA CYS A 22 -3.89 -11.64 11.14
C CYS A 22 -4.51 -10.58 12.04
N TYR A 23 -4.43 -9.34 11.60
CA TYR A 23 -5.04 -8.20 12.26
C TYR A 23 -6.00 -7.48 11.31
N ARG A 24 -7.31 -7.64 11.53
CA ARG A 24 -8.31 -6.90 10.77
C ARG A 24 -8.22 -5.40 11.10
N ARG A 25 -8.05 -4.56 10.09
CA ARG A 25 -7.89 -3.10 10.22
C ARG A 25 -8.64 -2.42 9.08
N LEU A 26 -9.18 -1.24 9.35
CA LEU A 26 -9.76 -0.40 8.30
C LEU A 26 -8.61 0.35 7.62
N PHE A 27 -8.31 -0.02 6.38
CA PHE A 27 -7.31 0.64 5.53
C PHE A 27 -7.99 1.64 4.61
N ALA A 28 -7.34 2.78 4.35
CA ALA A 28 -7.85 3.80 3.46
C ALA A 28 -6.70 4.59 2.81
N ILE A 29 -7.02 5.30 1.74
CA ILE A 29 -6.14 6.27 1.07
C ILE A 29 -6.60 7.68 1.39
N ASP A 30 -5.68 8.51 1.88
CA ASP A 30 -5.84 9.96 1.91
C ASP A 30 -5.14 10.50 0.66
N CYS A 31 -5.94 10.82 -0.37
CA CYS A 31 -5.45 11.26 -1.67
C CYS A 31 -4.82 12.66 -1.59
N ASP A 32 -5.32 13.54 -0.73
CA ASP A 32 -4.80 14.90 -0.57
C ASP A 32 -3.38 14.88 0.01
N LYS A 33 -3.12 13.97 0.95
CA LYS A 33 -1.80 13.80 1.57
C LYS A 33 -0.95 12.71 0.94
N MET A 34 -1.43 12.08 -0.14
CA MET A 34 -0.76 10.97 -0.82
C MET A 34 -0.24 9.92 0.18
N GLN A 35 -1.14 9.35 0.99
CA GLN A 35 -0.76 8.36 2.02
C GLN A 35 -1.75 7.19 2.13
N LEU A 36 -1.19 6.00 2.36
CA LEU A 36 -1.90 4.81 2.79
C LEU A 36 -1.93 4.77 4.32
N PHE A 37 -3.10 4.59 4.93
CA PHE A 37 -3.20 4.52 6.39
C PHE A 37 -4.19 3.45 6.86
N TYR A 38 -4.15 3.15 8.16
CA TYR A 38 -5.13 2.27 8.79
C TYR A 38 -5.48 2.68 10.23
N THR A 39 -6.70 2.34 10.63
CA THR A 39 -7.21 2.53 12.00
C THR A 39 -7.49 1.19 12.69
N GLY A 40 -7.90 1.22 13.97
CA GLY A 40 -8.25 -0.01 14.72
C GLY A 40 -7.07 -0.77 15.36
N SER A 41 -5.87 -0.17 15.44
CA SER A 41 -4.76 -0.74 16.21
C SER A 41 -4.95 -0.52 17.71
N LYS A 42 -4.86 -1.60 18.51
CA LYS A 42 -4.92 -1.57 19.98
C LYS A 42 -3.58 -1.22 20.66
N LYS A 43 -2.48 -1.09 19.91
CA LYS A 43 -1.17 -0.74 20.47
C LYS A 43 -1.18 0.72 20.94
N ARG A 44 -0.98 0.94 22.25
CA ARG A 44 -1.19 2.26 22.86
C ARG A 44 -0.06 3.28 22.62
N PHE A 45 1.25 2.96 22.67
CA PHE A 45 2.23 4.07 22.82
C PHE A 45 3.67 3.99 22.27
N ARG A 46 4.17 2.99 21.50
CA ARG A 46 5.61 3.02 21.13
C ARG A 46 6.05 3.02 19.67
N LYS A 47 5.34 2.44 18.71
CA LYS A 47 5.76 2.44 17.29
C LYS A 47 4.56 2.20 16.36
N LYS A 48 3.56 3.08 16.39
CA LYS A 48 2.39 2.92 15.54
C LYS A 48 2.65 3.59 14.19
N ASN A 49 3.32 2.88 13.29
CA ASN A 49 3.25 3.21 11.86
C ASN A 49 1.82 2.85 11.43
N SER A 50 0.90 3.80 11.56
CA SER A 50 -0.48 3.70 11.07
C SER A 50 -0.69 4.34 9.72
N PHE A 51 0.34 4.98 9.18
CA PHE A 51 0.33 5.54 7.84
C PHE A 51 1.69 5.31 7.18
N TRP A 52 1.68 5.31 5.86
CA TRP A 52 2.84 5.31 5.00
C TRP A 52 2.57 6.28 3.85
N PRO A 53 3.49 7.23 3.57
CA PRO A 53 3.38 8.05 2.38
C PRO A 53 3.53 7.18 1.13
N ILE A 54 2.81 7.51 0.07
CA ILE A 54 2.88 6.79 -1.22
C ILE A 54 4.31 6.84 -1.77
N SER A 55 5.03 7.94 -1.56
CA SER A 55 6.43 8.11 -1.93
C SER A 55 7.40 7.11 -1.28
N ALA A 56 7.04 6.51 -0.13
CA ALA A 56 7.86 5.49 0.52
C ALA A 56 7.61 4.08 -0.06
N ILE A 57 6.55 3.89 -0.84
CA ILE A 57 6.23 2.62 -1.48
C ILE A 57 7.16 2.44 -2.67
N GLN A 58 7.91 1.35 -2.66
CA GLN A 58 8.77 0.97 -3.77
C GLN A 58 8.00 0.19 -4.84
N GLU A 59 7.09 -0.69 -4.42
CA GLU A 59 6.33 -1.56 -5.31
C GLU A 59 5.08 -2.13 -4.63
N VAL A 60 4.11 -2.51 -5.46
CA VAL A 60 2.88 -3.22 -5.06
C VAL A 60 2.80 -4.49 -5.90
N ARG A 61 2.79 -5.63 -5.21
CA ARG A 61 2.82 -6.96 -5.84
C ARG A 61 1.59 -7.76 -5.47
N GLU A 62 1.19 -8.59 -6.41
CA GLU A 62 0.16 -9.61 -6.25
C GLU A 62 0.87 -10.87 -5.78
N GLY A 63 0.39 -11.50 -4.72
CA GLY A 63 0.86 -12.80 -4.24
C GLY A 63 2.35 -13.16 -4.48
N GLU A 64 2.54 -14.38 -4.97
CA GLU A 64 3.49 -15.43 -4.56
C GLU A 64 5.01 -15.21 -4.73
N LYS A 65 5.50 -14.12 -5.31
CA LYS A 65 6.89 -14.13 -5.80
C LYS A 65 7.99 -14.02 -4.74
N ASP A 66 7.74 -13.39 -3.60
CA ASP A 66 8.75 -13.27 -2.54
C ASP A 66 8.10 -13.37 -1.14
N TYR A 67 8.48 -14.43 -0.43
CA TYR A 67 8.40 -14.71 1.02
C TYR A 67 7.52 -15.87 1.52
N ALA A 68 8.27 -16.83 2.08
CA ALA A 68 8.19 -17.48 3.40
C ALA A 68 6.89 -18.20 3.80
N GLN A 69 7.06 -19.45 4.28
CA GLN A 69 6.13 -20.34 5.01
C GLN A 69 5.04 -19.67 5.90
N ARG A 70 5.25 -18.42 6.28
CA ARG A 70 4.34 -17.55 7.03
C ARG A 70 2.97 -17.35 6.37
N LEU A 71 2.86 -17.56 5.05
CA LEU A 71 1.65 -17.29 4.26
C LEU A 71 0.98 -18.54 3.67
N ASP A 72 1.54 -19.73 3.89
CA ASP A 72 1.07 -20.98 3.26
C ASP A 72 -0.40 -21.31 3.57
N ASN A 73 -0.92 -20.80 4.69
CA ASN A 73 -2.30 -21.02 5.13
C ASN A 73 -3.32 -20.02 4.55
N PHE A 74 -2.89 -19.04 3.73
CA PHE A 74 -3.79 -18.04 3.16
C PHE A 74 -4.01 -18.23 1.67
N ASP A 75 -5.23 -17.90 1.25
CA ASP A 75 -5.60 -17.85 -0.15
C ASP A 75 -4.79 -16.77 -0.88
N ARG A 76 -3.91 -17.22 -1.78
CA ARG A 76 -2.96 -16.38 -2.51
C ARG A 76 -3.66 -15.43 -3.48
N TYR A 77 -4.86 -15.78 -3.94
CA TYR A 77 -5.64 -14.94 -4.86
C TYR A 77 -6.29 -13.75 -4.17
N ARG A 78 -6.34 -13.72 -2.84
CA ARG A 78 -6.85 -12.58 -2.06
C ARG A 78 -5.75 -11.76 -1.40
N LEU A 79 -4.49 -12.14 -1.62
CA LEU A 79 -3.33 -11.54 -0.99
C LEU A 79 -2.60 -10.60 -1.96
N PHE A 80 -2.18 -9.45 -1.43
CA PHE A 80 -1.20 -8.58 -2.07
C PHE A 80 -0.21 -8.06 -1.04
N CYS A 81 0.91 -7.51 -1.50
CA CYS A 81 1.90 -6.89 -0.63
C CYS A 81 2.37 -5.53 -1.15
N VAL A 82 2.76 -4.69 -0.20
CA VAL A 82 3.34 -3.37 -0.42
C VAL A 82 4.74 -3.39 0.15
N ARG A 83 5.77 -3.19 -0.69
CA ARG A 83 7.17 -3.10 -0.25
C ARG A 83 7.57 -1.64 -0.12
N PHE A 84 8.26 -1.31 0.96
CA PHE A 84 8.77 0.03 1.23
C PHE A 84 10.28 0.09 1.03
N GLY A 85 10.76 1.16 0.38
CA GLY A 85 12.16 1.27 -0.05
C GLY A 85 13.17 1.55 1.07
N ALA A 86 12.76 2.28 2.12
CA ALA A 86 13.69 2.74 3.16
C ALA A 86 14.22 1.61 4.06
N ASN A 87 13.37 0.65 4.42
CA ASN A 87 13.67 -0.37 5.44
C ASN A 87 13.44 -1.81 4.97
N GLN A 88 13.22 -2.01 3.66
CA GLN A 88 12.78 -3.29 3.08
C GLN A 88 11.56 -3.89 3.82
N GLU A 89 10.73 -3.04 4.45
CA GLU A 89 9.51 -3.50 5.11
C GLU A 89 8.53 -3.99 4.05
N VAL A 90 7.86 -5.11 4.32
CA VAL A 90 6.77 -5.62 3.49
C VAL A 90 5.49 -5.66 4.33
N LEU A 91 4.44 -5.01 3.82
CA LEU A 91 3.09 -5.06 4.36
C LEU A 91 2.26 -6.05 3.53
N TYR A 92 1.91 -7.17 4.14
CA TYR A 92 1.01 -8.17 3.56
C TYR A 92 -0.44 -7.87 3.96
N LEU A 93 -1.32 -7.83 2.97
CA LEU A 93 -2.74 -7.54 3.13
C LEU A 93 -3.56 -8.63 2.45
N LEU A 94 -4.47 -9.20 3.24
CA LEU A 94 -5.47 -10.15 2.77
C LEU A 94 -6.81 -9.41 2.67
N THR A 95 -7.47 -9.60 1.55
CA THR A 95 -8.79 -9.05 1.22
C THR A 95 -9.88 -10.11 1.39
N ASP A 96 -11.14 -9.66 1.38
CA ASP A 96 -12.29 -10.57 1.47
C ASP A 96 -12.58 -11.23 0.10
N SER A 97 -12.21 -10.59 -1.03
CA SER A 97 -12.42 -11.08 -2.41
C SER A 97 -11.22 -10.77 -3.33
N TYR A 98 -11.09 -11.51 -4.44
CA TYR A 98 -10.00 -11.27 -5.40
C TYR A 98 -10.21 -9.94 -6.16
N GLU A 99 -11.46 -9.53 -6.35
CA GLU A 99 -11.83 -8.25 -6.94
C GLU A 99 -11.36 -7.09 -6.06
N ASP A 100 -11.53 -7.19 -4.74
CA ASP A 100 -11.05 -6.18 -3.81
C ASP A 100 -9.52 -6.11 -3.81
N ARG A 101 -8.83 -7.26 -3.85
CA ARG A 101 -7.38 -7.30 -4.03
C ARG A 101 -6.96 -6.51 -5.28
N ASP A 102 -7.60 -6.77 -6.41
CA ASP A 102 -7.26 -6.14 -7.70
C ASP A 102 -7.54 -4.65 -7.73
N LYS A 103 -8.66 -4.23 -7.13
CA LYS A 103 -8.95 -2.81 -6.91
C LYS A 103 -7.84 -2.13 -6.11
N TRP A 104 -7.42 -2.73 -5.01
CA TRP A 104 -6.36 -2.17 -4.15
C TRP A 104 -5.01 -2.11 -4.86
N ILE A 105 -4.62 -3.16 -5.58
CA ILE A 105 -3.39 -3.18 -6.39
C ILE A 105 -3.44 -2.08 -7.44
N THR A 106 -4.54 -2.00 -8.20
CA THR A 106 -4.72 -1.05 -9.29
C THR A 106 -4.65 0.39 -8.78
N GLY A 107 -5.39 0.71 -7.71
CA GLY A 107 -5.40 2.05 -7.15
C GLY A 107 -4.04 2.46 -6.56
N LEU A 108 -3.36 1.57 -5.84
CA LEU A 108 -2.02 1.86 -5.30
C LEU A 108 -0.97 2.03 -6.41
N ARG A 109 -1.01 1.21 -7.47
CA ARG A 109 -0.12 1.36 -8.64
C ARG A 109 -0.40 2.66 -9.39
N HIS A 110 -1.66 3.06 -9.50
CA HIS A 110 -2.04 4.33 -10.09
C HIS A 110 -1.44 5.51 -9.28
N LEU A 111 -1.63 5.51 -7.95
CA LEU A 111 -1.08 6.55 -7.08
C LEU A 111 0.46 6.62 -7.13
N LEU A 112 1.14 5.47 -7.22
CA LEU A 112 2.59 5.42 -7.43
C LEU A 112 3.03 6.09 -8.74
N ASN A 113 2.27 5.89 -9.82
CA ASN A 113 2.58 6.52 -11.10
C ASN A 113 2.33 8.03 -11.05
N VAL A 114 1.25 8.47 -10.38
CA VAL A 114 0.98 9.89 -10.13
C VAL A 114 2.11 10.52 -9.33
N GLU A 115 2.53 9.89 -8.23
CA GLU A 115 3.63 10.35 -7.39
C GLU A 115 4.93 10.53 -8.20
N LYS A 116 5.30 9.52 -9.00
CA LYS A 116 6.48 9.58 -9.88
C LYS A 116 6.39 10.70 -10.91
N TYR A 117 5.22 10.89 -11.51
CA TYR A 117 4.97 11.96 -12.47
C TYR A 117 5.13 13.35 -11.82
N LEU A 118 4.57 13.53 -10.62
CA LEU A 118 4.69 14.79 -9.87
C LEU A 118 6.15 15.10 -9.52
N GLN A 119 6.91 14.11 -9.04
CA GLN A 119 8.33 14.26 -8.74
C GLN A 119 9.16 14.63 -9.97
N GLN A 120 8.90 13.98 -11.12
CA GLN A 120 9.57 14.32 -12.38
C GLN A 120 9.24 15.75 -12.83
N LYS A 121 7.97 16.16 -12.74
CA LYS A 121 7.53 17.51 -13.10
C LYS A 121 8.15 18.58 -12.20
N GLU A 122 8.26 18.32 -10.90
CA GLU A 122 8.95 19.21 -9.96
C GLU A 122 10.44 19.33 -10.29
N GLN A 123 11.10 18.21 -10.63
CA GLN A 123 12.51 18.20 -11.03
C GLN A 123 12.73 19.00 -12.33
N SER A 124 11.88 18.81 -13.34
CA SER A 124 11.92 19.57 -14.60
C SER A 124 11.68 21.07 -14.38
N ASN A 125 10.70 21.42 -13.54
CA ASN A 125 10.43 22.82 -13.21
C ASN A 125 11.57 23.48 -12.42
N ARG A 126 12.35 22.69 -11.67
CA ARG A 126 13.49 23.18 -10.88
C ARG A 126 14.72 23.48 -11.74
N TYR A 127 14.85 22.86 -12.92
CA TYR A 127 15.95 23.09 -13.86
C TYR A 127 15.44 23.24 -15.30
N PRO A 128 14.77 24.36 -15.64
CA PRO A 128 14.13 24.54 -16.94
C PRO A 128 15.10 24.69 -18.13
N PHE A 129 16.42 24.76 -17.90
CA PHE A 129 17.45 25.07 -18.92
C PHE A 129 18.35 23.88 -19.31
N MET A 130 18.05 22.65 -18.88
CA MET A 130 18.86 21.46 -19.19
C MET A 130 18.20 20.50 -20.20
N SER A 131 17.23 20.99 -20.98
CA SER A 131 16.62 20.23 -22.08
C SER A 131 17.12 20.81 -23.40
N ASP A 132 18.32 20.37 -23.82
CA ASP A 132 18.83 20.54 -25.18
C ASP A 132 18.31 19.44 -26.11
#